data_AF-X1M9D2-F1
#
_entry.id   AF-X1M9D2-F1
#
_cell.length_a   1.000
_cell.length_b   1.000
_cell.length_c   1.000
_cell.angle_alpha   90.00
_cell.angle_beta   90.00
_cell.angle_gamma   90.00
#
_symmetry.space_group_name_H-M   'P 1'
#
loop_
_entity.id
_entity.type
_entity.pdbx_description
1 polymer ?
#
loop_
_entity_poly.entity_id
_entity_poly.type
_entity_poly.pdbx_seq_one_letter_code
_entity_poly.pdbx_strand_id
1 'polypeptide(L)'
;MIEKEVDLTSEERAMLQGSSGEATRKAMEIIMALARVYGARKLVPVASAQVAGVSYMNLGDAGLDFLLEWADAGAQVCIPAMLNPAGMDLTAWETLGISRSFAHKQRMVVEVYTAMGIQPTCTCTPYLVGHVPEFRQHLAWSESSAVSFANSVLG
;
A
#
# COMPACT_ATOMS: atom_id res chain seq x y z
N MET A 1 12.72 -31.51 -2.11
CA MET A 1 11.79 -30.83 -1.17
C MET A 1 10.47 -30.70 -1.89
N ILE A 2 9.36 -31.14 -1.32
CA ILE A 2 8.05 -30.92 -1.92
C ILE A 2 7.72 -29.45 -1.66
N GLU A 3 7.70 -28.60 -2.70
CA GLU A 3 7.13 -27.25 -2.59
C GLU A 3 5.68 -27.43 -2.12
N LYS A 4 5.37 -26.97 -0.90
CA LYS A 4 3.98 -26.95 -0.44
C LYS A 4 3.29 -25.81 -1.16
N GLU A 5 2.31 -26.16 -1.98
CA GLU A 5 1.44 -25.21 -2.66
C GLU A 5 0.68 -24.37 -1.62
N VAL A 6 0.56 -23.06 -1.87
CA VAL A 6 -0.20 -22.14 -1.00
C VAL A 6 -1.68 -22.46 -1.18
N ASP A 7 -2.38 -22.73 -0.08
CA ASP A 7 -3.82 -22.94 -0.07
C ASP A 7 -4.54 -21.61 -0.29
N LEU A 8 -5.13 -21.45 -1.47
CA LEU A 8 -5.86 -20.27 -1.90
C LEU A 8 -7.36 -20.53 -1.87
N THR A 9 -8.10 -19.56 -1.35
CA THR A 9 -9.56 -19.49 -1.49
C THR A 9 -9.98 -19.38 -2.96
N SER A 10 -11.26 -19.64 -3.24
CA SER A 10 -11.82 -19.48 -4.59
C SER A 10 -11.66 -18.05 -5.11
N GLU A 11 -11.79 -17.05 -4.25
CA GLU A 11 -11.65 -15.64 -4.59
C GLU A 11 -10.19 -15.28 -4.92
N GLU A 12 -9.24 -15.66 -4.08
CA GLU A 12 -7.81 -15.44 -4.33
C GLU A 12 -7.34 -16.15 -5.61
N ARG A 13 -7.85 -17.35 -5.87
CA ARG A 13 -7.58 -18.08 -7.11
C ARG A 13 -8.16 -17.37 -8.33
N ALA A 14 -9.37 -16.83 -8.23
CA ALA A 14 -9.99 -16.06 -9.31
C ALA A 14 -9.21 -14.76 -9.59
N MET A 15 -8.75 -14.07 -8.54
CA MET A 15 -7.88 -12.89 -8.68
C MET A 15 -6.56 -13.24 -9.38
N LEU A 16 -5.92 -14.35 -8.98
CA LEU A 16 -4.69 -14.84 -9.62
C LEU A 16 -4.89 -15.30 -11.08
N GLN A 17 -6.11 -15.70 -11.44
CA GLN A 17 -6.48 -16.05 -12.82
C GLN A 17 -6.90 -14.83 -13.66
N GLY A 18 -6.98 -13.64 -13.06
CA GLY A 18 -7.28 -12.38 -13.74
C GLY A 18 -8.76 -12.01 -13.81
N SER A 19 -9.64 -12.69 -13.07
CA SER A 19 -11.08 -12.35 -13.02
C SER A 19 -11.35 -10.93 -12.50
N SER A 20 -10.41 -10.35 -11.75
CA SER A 20 -10.49 -9.00 -11.18
C SER A 20 -9.58 -7.98 -11.90
N GLY A 21 -9.23 -8.26 -13.16
CA GLY A 21 -8.39 -7.39 -13.99
C GLY A 21 -6.89 -7.64 -13.87
N GLU A 22 -6.14 -7.07 -14.81
CA GLU A 22 -4.70 -7.30 -14.99
C GLU A 22 -3.87 -6.82 -13.79
N ALA A 23 -4.16 -5.62 -13.28
CA ALA A 23 -3.45 -5.07 -12.12
C ALA A 23 -3.60 -5.98 -10.88
N THR A 24 -4.81 -6.46 -10.61
CA THR A 24 -5.07 -7.39 -9.50
C THR A 24 -4.36 -8.72 -9.71
N ARG A 25 -4.33 -9.25 -10.94
CA ARG A 25 -3.57 -10.46 -11.26
C ARG A 25 -2.09 -10.29 -10.95
N LYS A 26 -1.47 -9.21 -11.44
CA LYS A 26 -0.07 -8.88 -11.20
C LYS A 26 0.23 -8.71 -9.71
N ALA A 27 -0.67 -8.07 -8.95
CA ALA A 27 -0.54 -7.95 -7.49
C ALA A 27 -0.57 -9.33 -6.81
N MET A 28 -1.49 -10.21 -7.21
CA MET A 28 -1.56 -11.58 -6.70
C MET A 28 -0.33 -12.41 -7.06
N GLU A 29 0.24 -12.25 -8.26
CA GLU A 29 1.50 -12.91 -8.64
C GLU A 29 2.66 -12.50 -7.73
N ILE A 30 2.76 -11.21 -7.38
CA ILE A 30 3.75 -10.69 -6.43
C ILE A 30 3.52 -11.29 -5.04
N ILE A 31 2.28 -11.28 -4.54
CA ILE A 31 1.93 -11.88 -3.25
C ILE A 31 2.29 -13.38 -3.23
N MET A 32 2.01 -14.11 -4.31
CA MET A 32 2.32 -15.54 -4.42
C MET A 32 3.83 -15.80 -4.50
N ALA A 33 4.60 -14.93 -5.16
CA ALA A 33 6.05 -15.00 -5.14
C ALA A 33 6.61 -14.84 -3.72
N LEU A 34 6.13 -13.84 -2.97
CA LEU A 34 6.49 -13.64 -1.57
C LEU A 34 6.05 -14.82 -0.70
N ALA A 35 4.83 -15.32 -0.87
CA ALA A 35 4.30 -16.46 -0.14
C ALA A 35 5.19 -17.70 -0.31
N ARG A 36 5.67 -17.97 -1.53
CA ARG A 36 6.65 -19.05 -1.78
C ARG A 36 7.98 -18.82 -1.08
N VAL A 37 8.53 -17.61 -1.16
CA VAL A 37 9.79 -17.23 -0.49
C VAL A 37 9.70 -17.44 1.02
N TYR A 38 8.58 -17.06 1.63
CA TYR A 38 8.34 -17.21 3.07
C TYR A 38 7.83 -18.60 3.49
N GLY A 39 7.59 -19.52 2.55
CA GLY A 39 7.02 -20.84 2.83
C GLY A 39 5.61 -20.76 3.45
N ALA A 40 4.83 -19.75 3.08
CA ALA A 40 3.48 -19.54 3.59
C ALA A 40 2.55 -20.67 3.14
N ARG A 41 1.68 -21.13 4.04
CA ARG A 41 0.71 -22.18 3.75
C ARG A 41 -0.61 -21.66 3.19
N LYS A 42 -0.96 -20.42 3.52
CA LYS A 42 -2.19 -19.73 3.12
C LYS A 42 -1.97 -18.22 3.21
N LEU A 43 -2.81 -17.45 2.53
CA LEU A 43 -2.87 -16.00 2.71
C LEU A 43 -3.77 -15.66 3.91
N VAL A 44 -3.67 -14.43 4.38
CA VAL A 44 -4.49 -13.89 5.48
C VAL A 44 -5.16 -12.62 4.96
N PRO A 45 -6.50 -12.52 5.00
CA PRO A 45 -7.19 -11.30 4.62
C PRO A 45 -6.85 -10.19 5.63
N VAL A 46 -6.66 -8.98 5.13
CA VAL A 46 -6.38 -7.79 5.95
C VAL A 46 -7.53 -6.80 5.82
N ALA A 47 -7.89 -6.14 6.93
CA ALA A 47 -8.98 -5.18 6.99
C ALA A 47 -8.61 -3.82 6.39
N SER A 48 -7.33 -3.46 6.43
CA SER A 48 -6.81 -2.25 5.79
C SER A 48 -5.30 -2.33 5.54
N ALA A 49 -4.80 -1.45 4.66
CA ALA A 49 -3.39 -1.34 4.34
C ALA A 49 -2.86 0.09 4.49
N GLN A 50 -1.66 0.24 5.04
CA GLN A 50 -0.94 1.52 5.06
C GLN A 50 0.21 1.43 4.04
N VAL A 51 0.09 2.16 2.93
CA VAL A 51 1.03 2.07 1.81
C VAL A 51 2.30 2.82 2.13
N ALA A 52 3.43 2.13 2.13
CA ALA A 52 4.77 2.70 2.29
C ALA A 52 5.33 3.19 0.94
N GLY A 53 6.53 3.79 0.96
CA GLY A 53 7.20 4.21 -0.27
C GLY A 53 6.56 5.43 -0.94
N VAL A 54 5.91 6.30 -0.17
CA VAL A 54 5.20 7.49 -0.69
C VAL A 54 6.16 8.64 -1.02
N SER A 55 7.36 8.65 -0.45
CA SER A 55 8.36 9.70 -0.69
C SER A 55 8.96 9.59 -2.10
N TYR A 56 8.87 10.67 -2.88
CA TYR A 56 9.53 10.78 -4.18
C TYR A 56 11.06 10.65 -4.06
N MET A 57 11.64 11.01 -2.91
CA MET A 57 13.07 10.82 -2.66
C MET A 57 13.48 9.34 -2.76
N ASN A 58 12.58 8.42 -2.37
CA ASN A 58 12.83 6.98 -2.35
C ASN A 58 12.41 6.33 -3.67
N LEU A 59 11.31 6.80 -4.27
CA LEU A 59 10.79 6.30 -5.54
C LEU A 59 11.65 6.71 -6.74
N GLY A 60 12.07 7.98 -6.76
CA GLY A 60 12.60 8.61 -7.97
C GLY A 60 11.61 8.57 -9.14
N ASP A 61 12.10 8.90 -10.34
CA ASP A 61 11.29 8.86 -11.56
C ASP A 61 10.81 7.43 -11.86
N ALA A 62 11.66 6.42 -11.71
CA ALA A 62 11.29 5.03 -11.99
C ALA A 62 10.14 4.53 -11.10
N GLY A 63 10.12 4.90 -9.83
CA GLY A 63 9.01 4.56 -8.94
C GLY A 63 7.73 5.31 -9.28
N LEU A 64 7.82 6.57 -9.71
CA LEU A 64 6.65 7.33 -10.18
C LEU A 64 6.10 6.75 -11.49
N ASP A 65 6.95 6.41 -12.45
CA ASP A 65 6.56 5.78 -13.72
C ASP A 65 5.88 4.43 -13.47
N PHE A 66 6.43 3.62 -12.56
CA PHE A 66 5.79 2.38 -12.13
C PHE A 66 4.39 2.62 -11.56
N LEU A 67 4.18 3.64 -10.72
CA LEU A 67 2.85 3.94 -10.20
C LEU A 67 1.88 4.40 -11.31
N LEU A 68 2.36 5.19 -12.26
CA LEU A 68 1.58 5.62 -13.42
C LEU A 68 1.15 4.43 -14.28
N GLU A 69 2.04 3.47 -14.54
CA GLU A 69 1.70 2.24 -15.27
C GLU A 69 0.58 1.45 -14.60
N TRP A 70 0.58 1.37 -13.27
CA TRP A 70 -0.49 0.70 -12.52
C TRP A 70 -1.81 1.46 -12.60
N ALA A 71 -1.77 2.79 -12.47
CA ALA A 71 -2.95 3.62 -12.62
C ALA A 71 -3.54 3.53 -14.04
N ASP A 72 -2.70 3.56 -15.07
CA ASP A 72 -3.09 3.41 -16.48
C ASP A 72 -3.66 2.02 -16.78
N ALA A 73 -3.17 0.99 -16.09
CA ALA A 73 -3.73 -0.37 -16.12
C ALA A 73 -5.07 -0.49 -15.36
N GLY A 74 -5.60 0.60 -14.81
CA GLY A 74 -6.88 0.65 -14.10
C GLY A 74 -6.81 0.06 -12.69
N ALA A 75 -5.64 0.04 -12.06
CA ALA A 75 -5.51 -0.45 -10.69
C ALA A 75 -6.40 0.37 -9.73
N GLN A 76 -7.11 -0.35 -8.85
CA GLN A 76 -7.91 0.23 -7.78
C GLN A 76 -7.70 -0.61 -6.52
N VAL A 77 -7.73 0.02 -5.36
CA VAL A 77 -7.72 -0.69 -4.08
C VAL A 77 -9.02 -1.48 -3.89
N CYS A 78 -8.91 -2.67 -3.30
CA CYS A 78 -10.04 -3.52 -2.95
C CYS A 78 -10.39 -3.50 -1.44
N ILE A 79 -9.59 -2.82 -0.63
CA ILE A 79 -9.75 -2.63 0.81
C ILE A 79 -9.42 -1.18 1.18
N PRO A 80 -9.87 -0.67 2.34
CA PRO A 80 -9.42 0.62 2.83
C PRO A 80 -7.89 0.72 2.86
N ALA A 81 -7.36 1.74 2.20
CA ALA A 81 -5.93 1.96 2.11
C ALA A 81 -5.60 3.44 2.28
N MET A 82 -4.49 3.71 2.95
CA MET A 82 -4.04 5.07 3.26
C MET A 82 -2.53 5.22 3.10
N LEU A 83 -2.09 6.46 2.85
CA LEU A 83 -0.68 6.77 2.64
C LEU A 83 0.08 7.02 3.95
N ASN A 84 1.28 6.43 4.04
CA ASN A 84 2.31 6.90 4.96
C ASN A 84 2.75 8.33 4.61
N PRO A 85 3.55 8.99 5.48
CA PRO A 85 4.03 10.34 5.21
C PRO A 85 4.65 10.48 3.83
N ALA A 86 4.30 11.57 3.15
CA ALA A 86 4.96 12.00 1.94
C ALA A 86 6.40 12.46 2.24
N GLY A 87 7.23 12.59 1.21
CA GLY A 87 8.61 13.06 1.34
C GLY A 87 8.76 14.54 1.71
N MET A 88 7.65 15.26 1.91
CA MET A 88 7.60 16.66 2.35
C MET A 88 6.24 16.98 2.97
N ASP A 89 6.15 18.14 3.64
CA ASP A 89 4.86 18.74 3.98
C ASP A 89 4.11 19.20 2.72
N LEU A 90 2.89 18.71 2.49
CA LEU A 90 2.16 19.00 1.25
C LEU A 90 1.67 20.45 1.14
N THR A 91 1.70 21.23 2.23
CA THR A 91 1.20 22.61 2.29
C THR A 91 2.33 23.62 2.50
N ALA A 92 3.22 23.36 3.46
CA ALA A 92 4.28 24.26 3.89
C ALA A 92 5.64 24.02 3.21
N TRP A 93 5.71 23.15 2.20
CA TRP A 93 7.00 22.82 1.54
C TRP A 93 7.79 24.05 1.05
N GLU A 94 7.13 25.11 0.57
CA GLU A 94 7.82 26.35 0.14
C GLU A 94 8.54 27.04 1.29
N THR A 95 7.89 27.16 2.47
CA THR A 95 8.49 27.81 3.64
C THR A 95 9.57 26.94 4.28
N LEU A 96 9.49 25.63 4.09
CA LEU A 96 10.51 24.66 4.49
C LEU A 96 11.68 24.57 3.49
N GLY A 97 11.68 25.37 2.41
CA GLY A 97 12.78 25.45 1.46
C GLY A 97 12.88 24.24 0.52
N ILE A 98 11.81 23.47 0.34
CA ILE A 98 11.77 22.36 -0.60
C ILE A 98 11.71 22.90 -2.03
N SER A 99 12.46 22.30 -2.95
CA SER A 99 12.50 22.75 -4.33
C SER A 99 11.16 22.52 -5.03
N ARG A 100 10.79 23.45 -5.93
CA ARG A 100 9.56 23.34 -6.73
C ARG A 100 9.52 22.07 -7.57
N SER A 101 10.66 21.62 -8.08
CA SER A 101 10.78 20.39 -8.88
C SER A 101 10.49 19.14 -8.04
N PHE A 102 11.05 19.05 -6.82
CA PHE A 102 10.75 17.95 -5.90
C PHE A 102 9.29 17.97 -5.49
N ALA A 103 8.78 19.15 -5.14
CA ALA A 103 7.39 19.31 -4.70
C ALA A 103 6.38 18.90 -5.77
N HIS A 104 6.63 19.27 -7.03
CA HIS A 104 5.81 18.85 -8.15
C HIS A 104 5.77 17.33 -8.29
N LYS A 105 6.93 16.67 -8.28
CA LYS A 105 7.02 15.20 -8.40
C LYS A 105 6.40 14.47 -7.21
N GLN A 106 6.63 14.97 -5.99
CA GLN A 106 6.01 14.41 -4.78
C GLN A 106 4.47 14.53 -4.83
N ARG A 107 3.93 15.63 -5.35
CA ARG A 107 2.48 15.78 -5.55
C ARG A 107 1.94 14.81 -6.59
N MET A 108 2.65 14.60 -7.71
CA MET A 108 2.26 13.59 -8.70
C MET A 108 2.16 12.19 -8.08
N VAL A 109 3.11 11.80 -7.23
CA VAL A 109 3.04 10.52 -6.50
C VAL A 109 1.75 10.41 -5.68
N VAL A 110 1.40 11.44 -4.91
CA VAL A 110 0.18 11.45 -4.08
C VAL A 110 -1.09 11.43 -4.94
N GLU A 111 -1.10 12.18 -6.05
CA GLU A 111 -2.23 12.25 -6.99
C GLU A 111 -2.47 10.89 -7.67
N VAL A 112 -1.41 10.18 -8.09
CA VAL A 112 -1.51 8.85 -8.70
C VAL A 112 -2.04 7.81 -7.70
N TYR A 113 -1.54 7.80 -6.46
CA TYR A 113 -2.10 6.93 -5.43
C TYR A 113 -3.58 7.24 -5.15
N THR A 114 -3.94 8.52 -5.12
CA THR A 114 -5.33 8.95 -4.89
C THR A 114 -6.25 8.52 -6.04
N ALA A 115 -5.77 8.57 -7.28
CA ALA A 115 -6.51 8.07 -8.45
C ALA A 115 -6.76 6.55 -8.41
N MET A 116 -5.89 5.79 -7.72
CA MET A 116 -6.09 4.36 -7.44
C MET A 116 -7.00 4.09 -6.22
N GLY A 117 -7.62 5.12 -5.65
CA GLY A 117 -8.55 5.02 -4.52
C GLY A 117 -7.91 5.00 -3.13
N ILE A 118 -6.60 5.28 -3.03
CA ILE A 118 -5.89 5.32 -1.75
C ILE A 118 -6.08 6.68 -1.09
N GLN A 119 -6.38 6.69 0.21
CA GLN A 119 -6.61 7.93 0.95
C GLN A 119 -5.27 8.65 1.24
N PRO A 120 -5.11 9.92 0.86
CA PRO A 120 -3.85 10.65 1.00
C PRO A 120 -3.67 11.22 2.42
N THR A 121 -3.83 10.39 3.46
CA THR A 121 -3.70 10.82 4.86
C THR A 121 -2.29 11.29 5.19
N CYS A 122 -1.28 10.77 4.49
CA CYS A 122 0.12 11.18 4.55
C CYS A 122 0.64 11.27 5.99
N THR A 123 0.35 10.26 6.81
CA THR A 123 0.73 10.24 8.23
C THR A 123 1.23 8.88 8.68
N CYS A 124 2.16 8.90 9.64
CA CYS A 124 2.65 7.74 10.37
C CYS A 124 1.68 7.35 11.49
N THR A 125 0.73 8.22 11.85
CA THR A 125 -0.24 8.01 12.93
C THR A 125 -1.67 7.92 12.38
N PRO A 126 -2.01 6.90 11.56
CA PRO A 126 -3.32 6.78 10.92
C PRO A 126 -4.47 6.74 11.95
N TYR A 127 -4.20 6.18 13.13
CA TYR A 127 -5.13 6.10 14.27
C TYR A 127 -5.50 7.46 14.87
N LEU A 128 -4.71 8.53 14.65
CA LEU A 128 -5.06 9.88 15.09
C LEU A 128 -5.95 10.62 14.08
N VAL A 129 -6.10 10.09 12.87
CA VAL A 129 -6.88 10.69 11.78
C VAL A 129 -8.08 9.82 11.38
N GLY A 130 -8.54 8.95 12.29
CA GLY A 130 -9.79 8.19 12.15
C GLY A 130 -9.63 6.76 11.64
N HIS A 131 -8.43 6.31 11.30
CA HIS A 131 -8.18 4.90 10.96
C HIS A 131 -7.88 4.09 12.21
N VAL A 132 -8.93 3.66 12.90
CA VAL A 132 -8.82 2.83 14.11
C VAL A 132 -9.39 1.44 13.81
N PRO A 133 -8.53 0.41 13.65
CA PRO A 133 -8.93 -0.98 13.49
C PRO A 133 -9.77 -1.50 14.65
N GLU A 134 -10.58 -2.52 14.38
CA GLU A 134 -11.30 -3.26 15.41
C GLU A 134 -10.41 -4.36 16.02
N PHE A 135 -10.75 -4.78 17.25
CA PHE A 135 -10.12 -5.90 17.93
C PHE A 135 -10.11 -7.15 17.04
N ARG A 136 -8.95 -7.80 16.94
CA ARG A 136 -8.62 -9.01 16.16
C ARG A 136 -8.62 -8.86 14.64
N GLN A 137 -8.64 -7.63 14.12
CA GLN A 137 -8.41 -7.43 12.68
C GLN A 137 -6.94 -7.63 12.32
N HIS A 138 -6.69 -8.30 11.20
CA HIS A 138 -5.37 -8.33 10.58
C HIS A 138 -5.17 -7.09 9.70
N LEU A 139 -3.96 -6.52 9.72
CA LEU A 139 -3.64 -5.26 9.08
C LEU A 139 -2.35 -5.38 8.28
N ALA A 140 -2.29 -4.74 7.12
CA ALA A 140 -1.08 -4.56 6.33
C ALA A 140 -0.53 -3.14 6.51
N TRP A 141 -0.17 -2.78 7.75
CA TRP A 141 0.36 -1.46 8.07
C TRP A 141 1.89 -1.48 8.13
N SER A 142 2.54 -0.40 7.72
CA SER A 142 4.00 -0.35 7.60
C SER A 142 4.70 0.49 8.66
N GLU A 143 4.00 1.41 9.33
CA GLU A 143 4.63 2.28 10.32
C GLU A 143 4.83 1.57 11.67
N SER A 144 6.03 1.74 12.25
CA SER A 144 6.47 1.10 13.49
C SER A 144 5.58 1.43 14.70
N SER A 145 5.18 2.69 14.85
CA SER A 145 4.28 3.13 15.93
C SER A 145 2.86 2.62 15.73
N ALA A 146 2.37 2.63 14.49
CA ALA A 146 1.03 2.18 14.14
C ALA A 146 0.87 0.67 14.36
N VAL A 147 1.86 -0.13 13.94
CA VAL A 147 1.90 -1.57 14.21
C VAL A 147 1.95 -1.86 15.71
N SER A 148 2.77 -1.14 16.47
CA SER A 148 2.87 -1.34 17.92
C SER A 148 1.56 -1.00 18.63
N PHE A 149 0.93 0.11 18.26
CA PHE A 149 -0.37 0.54 18.79
C PHE A 149 -1.47 -0.49 18.49
N ALA A 150 -1.56 -0.95 17.24
CA ALA A 150 -2.54 -1.96 16.84
C ALA A 150 -2.41 -3.23 17.68
N ASN A 151 -1.21 -3.80 17.78
CA ASN A 151 -1.00 -5.08 18.49
C ASN A 151 -1.05 -4.96 20.03
N SER A 152 -0.70 -3.80 20.60
CA SER A 152 -0.55 -3.66 22.06
C SER A 152 -1.72 -2.97 22.75
N VAL A 153 -2.47 -2.13 22.03
CA VAL A 153 -3.58 -1.34 22.58
C VAL A 153 -4.91 -1.79 22.01
N LEU A 154 -5.01 -1.93 20.68
CA LEU A 154 -6.27 -2.31 20.04
C LEU A 154 -6.53 -3.81 20.10
N GLY A 155 -5.48 -4.63 20.00
CA GLY A 155 -5.48 -6.09 20.09
C GLY A 155 -5.80 -6.75 18.78
#